data_AF-A0A354FD76-F1
#
_entry.id   AF-A0A354FD76-F1
#
_cell.length_a   1.000
_cell.length_b   1.000
_cell.length_c   1.000
_cell.angle_alpha   90.00
_cell.angle_beta   90.00
_cell.angle_gamma   90.00
#
_symmetry.space_group_name_H-M   'P 1'
#
loop_
_entity.id
_entity.type
_entity.pdbx_description
1 polymer ?
#
loop_
_entity_poly.entity_id
_entity_poly.type
_entity_poly.pdbx_seq_one_letter_code
_entity_poly.pdbx_strand_id
1 'polypeptide(L)'
;VIEHPDLLVGCGVPDDAGVFRLRPDLAIVQTVDFFTPVVNDPYWFGQIAAANALSDIYTMGATPVTALNLVAYPVCKLGADK
;
A
#
# COMPACT_ATOMS: atom_id res chain seq x y z
N VAL A 1 3.91 -11.56 -18.11
CA VAL A 1 4.14 -11.61 -16.65
C VAL A 1 5.63 -11.40 -16.46
N ILE A 2 6.04 -10.46 -15.62
CA ILE A 2 7.48 -10.21 -15.38
C ILE A 2 7.97 -11.35 -14.49
N GLU A 3 8.85 -12.19 -15.03
CA GLU A 3 9.51 -13.25 -14.26
C GLU A 3 10.91 -12.78 -13.89
N HIS A 4 11.16 -12.69 -12.58
CA HIS A 4 12.46 -12.33 -12.03
C HIS A 4 12.82 -13.36 -10.94
N PRO A 5 14.05 -13.90 -10.89
CA PRO A 5 14.42 -14.97 -9.95
C PRO A 5 14.31 -14.59 -8.47
N ASP A 6 14.30 -13.28 -8.18
CA ASP A 6 14.11 -12.73 -6.83
C ASP A 6 12.67 -12.27 -6.55
N LEU A 7 11.75 -12.37 -7.51
CA LEU A 7 10.33 -12.12 -7.27
C LEU A 7 9.73 -13.37 -6.61
N LEU A 8 9.51 -13.31 -5.29
CA LEU A 8 8.99 -14.43 -4.51
C LEU A 8 7.47 -14.54 -4.64
N VAL A 9 6.79 -13.40 -4.64
CA VAL A 9 5.35 -13.28 -4.85
C VAL A 9 5.10 -12.11 -5.80
N GLY A 10 4.40 -12.37 -6.90
CA GLY A 10 4.05 -11.39 -7.91
C GLY A 10 2.67 -11.69 -8.51
N CYS A 11 2.35 -11.10 -9.66
CA CYS A 11 1.00 -11.16 -10.24
C CYS A 11 0.49 -12.55 -10.65
N GLY A 12 1.33 -13.60 -10.61
CA GLY A 12 0.95 -14.96 -11.00
C GLY A 12 0.25 -15.75 -9.89
N VAL A 13 0.37 -15.30 -8.64
CA VAL A 13 -0.29 -15.91 -7.48
C VAL A 13 -1.18 -14.83 -6.85
N PRO A 14 -2.48 -15.09 -6.63
CA PRO A 14 -3.32 -14.16 -5.90
C PRO A 14 -2.85 -14.11 -4.43
N ASP A 15 -2.32 -12.96 -4.02
CA ASP A 15 -1.84 -12.69 -2.67
C ASP A 15 -2.02 -11.20 -2.34
N ASP A 16 -1.95 -10.83 -1.06
CA ASP A 16 -2.28 -9.47 -0.59
C ASP A 16 -1.17 -8.45 -0.88
N ALA A 17 0.08 -8.88 -1.09
CA ALA A 17 1.20 -7.99 -1.38
C ALA A 17 2.26 -8.63 -2.28
N GLY A 18 3.05 -7.79 -2.96
CA GLY A 18 4.23 -8.22 -3.70
C GLY A 18 5.41 -8.47 -2.77
N VAL A 19 6.16 -9.54 -3.01
CA VAL A 19 7.35 -9.88 -2.22
C VAL A 19 8.57 -10.03 -3.12
N PHE A 20 9.60 -9.25 -2.84
CA PHE A 20 10.85 -9.26 -3.60
C PHE A 20 12.05 -9.50 -2.69
N ARG A 21 12.88 -10.49 -3.04
CA ARG A 21 14.10 -10.81 -2.29
C ARG A 21 15.19 -9.78 -2.58
N LEU A 22 15.76 -9.20 -1.53
CA LEU A 22 16.89 -8.27 -1.63
C LEU A 22 18.23 -8.99 -1.43
N ARG A 23 18.25 -9.99 -0.54
CA ARG A 23 19.40 -10.83 -0.18
C ARG A 23 18.91 -12.21 0.31
N PRO A 24 19.77 -13.22 0.50
CA PRO A 24 19.34 -14.57 0.90
C PRO A 24 18.49 -14.64 2.19
N ASP A 25 18.65 -13.67 3.09
CA ASP A 25 18.00 -13.60 4.40
C ASP A 25 16.98 -12.45 4.53
N LEU A 26 16.75 -11.69 3.45
CA LEU A 26 15.97 -10.45 3.50
C LEU A 26 15.13 -10.27 2.24
N ALA A 27 13.83 -10.04 2.44
CA ALA A 27 12.89 -9.65 1.40
C ALA A 27 12.15 -8.37 1.82
N ILE A 28 11.70 -7.61 0.82
CA ILE A 28 10.75 -6.52 1.00
C ILE A 28 9.35 -7.01 0.64
N VAL A 29 8.38 -6.64 1.47
CA VAL A 29 6.96 -6.82 1.21
C VAL A 29 6.38 -5.44 0.90
N GLN A 30 5.69 -5.32 -0.21
CA GLN A 30 5.15 -4.05 -0.67
C GLN A 30 3.72 -4.23 -1.18
N THR A 31 2.83 -3.39 -0.64
CA THR A 31 1.45 -3.23 -1.12
C THR A 31 1.19 -1.77 -1.44
N VAL A 32 0.17 -1.52 -2.26
CA VAL A 32 -0.35 -0.19 -2.55
C VAL A 32 -1.86 -0.29 -2.64
N ASP A 33 -2.54 0.46 -1.77
CA ASP A 33 -3.99 0.56 -1.78
C ASP A 33 -4.44 2.03 -1.75
N PHE A 34 -5.44 2.34 -2.57
CA PHE A 34 -6.02 3.68 -2.64
C PHE A 34 -7.51 3.59 -3.02
N PHE A 35 -8.34 4.43 -2.42
CA PHE A 35 -9.77 4.45 -2.69
C PHE A 35 -10.39 5.83 -2.41
N THR A 36 -11.64 6.00 -2.82
CA THR A 36 -12.40 7.25 -2.62
C THR A 36 -12.94 7.38 -1.19
N PRO A 37 -13.24 8.59 -0.69
CA PRO A 37 -13.68 8.78 0.69
C PRO A 37 -14.89 7.93 1.07
N VAL A 38 -14.75 7.11 2.13
CA VAL A 38 -15.82 6.25 2.69
C VAL A 38 -16.52 6.87 3.89
N VAL A 39 -15.94 7.95 4.45
CA VAL A 39 -16.47 8.71 5.60
C VAL A 39 -16.31 10.21 5.35
N ASN A 40 -17.11 11.02 6.05
CA ASN A 40 -17.14 12.47 5.86
C ASN A 40 -15.97 13.20 6.51
N ASP A 41 -15.42 12.65 7.61
CA ASP A 41 -14.28 13.25 8.28
C ASP A 41 -12.97 12.89 7.52
N PRO A 42 -12.22 13.88 6.99
CA PRO A 42 -11.04 13.60 6.19
C PRO A 42 -9.88 13.01 7.00
N TYR A 43 -9.80 13.27 8.30
CA TYR A 43 -8.77 12.70 9.16
C TYR A 43 -9.06 11.22 9.42
N TRP A 44 -10.31 10.87 9.75
CA TRP A 44 -10.73 9.47 9.87
C TRP A 44 -10.61 8.72 8.55
N PHE A 45 -10.96 9.33 7.42
CA PHE A 45 -10.72 8.73 6.11
C PHE A 45 -9.24 8.39 5.91
N GLY A 46 -8.33 9.32 6.22
CA GLY A 46 -6.89 9.07 6.13
C GLY A 46 -6.43 7.93 7.04
N GLN A 47 -6.94 7.85 8.27
CA GLN A 47 -6.63 6.74 9.19
C GLN A 47 -7.14 5.40 8.67
N ILE A 48 -8.36 5.35 8.13
CA ILE A 48 -8.95 4.13 7.55
C ILE A 48 -8.16 3.68 6.32
N ALA A 49 -7.83 4.61 5.41
CA ALA A 49 -7.05 4.31 4.22
C ALA A 49 -5.65 3.80 4.55
N ALA A 50 -4.96 4.44 5.50
CA ALA A 50 -3.65 3.99 5.96
C ALA A 50 -3.72 2.62 6.65
N ALA A 51 -4.74 2.38 7.48
CA ALA A 51 -4.93 1.09 8.15
C ALA A 51 -5.19 -0.05 7.15
N ASN A 52 -5.99 0.21 6.11
CA ASN A 52 -6.26 -0.74 5.02
C ASN A 52 -4.98 -1.04 4.23
N ALA A 53 -4.26 -0.01 3.77
CA ALA A 53 -3.01 -0.24 3.05
C ALA A 53 -1.93 -0.93 3.89
N LEU A 54 -1.95 -0.79 5.22
CA LEU A 54 -1.02 -1.51 6.10
C LEU A 54 -1.47 -2.94 6.42
N SER A 55 -2.75 -3.27 6.26
CA SER A 55 -3.25 -4.60 6.63
C SER A 55 -2.59 -5.71 5.82
N ASP A 56 -2.33 -5.50 4.54
CA ASP A 56 -1.70 -6.51 3.68
C ASP A 56 -0.27 -6.83 4.13
N ILE A 57 0.46 -5.85 4.66
CA ILE A 57 1.80 -6.09 5.21
C ILE A 57 1.71 -7.00 6.44
N TYR A 58 0.69 -6.79 7.29
CA TYR A 58 0.47 -7.61 8.47
C TYR A 58 -0.05 -9.01 8.12
N THR A 59 -0.92 -9.17 7.12
CA THR A 59 -1.41 -10.51 6.70
C THR A 59 -0.28 -11.35 6.10
N MET A 60 0.70 -10.70 5.46
CA MET A 60 1.93 -11.33 4.98
C MET A 60 2.96 -11.64 6.08
N GLY A 61 2.65 -11.33 7.35
CA GLY A 61 3.53 -11.58 8.49
C GLY A 61 4.76 -10.68 8.54
N ALA A 62 4.76 -9.58 7.78
CA ALA A 62 5.84 -8.60 7.76
C ALA A 62 5.59 -7.45 8.75
N THR A 63 6.64 -6.66 9.01
CA THR A 63 6.55 -5.45 9.83
C THR A 63 6.66 -4.23 8.91
N PRO A 64 5.68 -3.30 8.91
CA PRO A 64 5.80 -2.07 8.15
C PRO A 64 6.98 -1.22 8.64
N VAL A 65 7.88 -0.84 7.73
CA VAL A 65 9.06 0.00 8.04
C VAL A 65 8.99 1.38 7.38
N THR A 66 8.25 1.50 6.28
CA THR A 66 8.07 2.73 5.51
C THR A 66 6.67 2.77 4.90
N ALA A 67 6.17 3.95 4.60
CA ALA A 67 4.93 4.14 3.84
C ALA A 67 5.09 5.29 2.84
N LEU A 68 4.45 5.18 1.67
CA LEU A 68 4.35 6.24 0.68
C LEU A 68 2.89 6.68 0.58
N ASN A 69 2.63 7.95 0.87
CA ASN A 69 1.27 8.49 0.80
C ASN A 69 0.88 8.79 -0.66
N LEU A 70 -0.28 8.29 -1.10
CA LEU A 70 -0.87 8.58 -2.41
C LEU A 70 -2.17 9.38 -2.22
N VAL A 71 -2.17 10.64 -2.66
CA VAL A 71 -3.31 11.55 -2.48
C VAL A 71 -3.71 12.16 -3.81
N ALA A 72 -4.98 11.98 -4.17
CA ALA A 72 -5.64 12.73 -5.23
C ALA A 72 -6.64 13.70 -4.60
N TYR A 73 -6.41 15.00 -4.78
CA TYR A 73 -7.24 16.06 -4.18
C TYR A 73 -7.78 17.01 -5.26
N PRO A 74 -9.11 17.23 -5.34
CA PRO A 74 -9.71 18.05 -6.39
C PRO A 74 -9.58 19.55 -6.07
N VAL A 75 -8.36 20.09 -6.22
CA VAL A 75 -8.00 21.48 -5.91
C VAL A 75 -8.93 22.52 -6.54
N CYS A 76 -9.40 22.28 -7.77
CA CYS A 76 -10.31 23.21 -8.46
C CYS A 76 -11.72 23.28 -7.83
N LYS A 77 -12.12 22.27 -7.06
CA LYS A 77 -13.45 22.21 -6.42
C LYS A 77 -13.42 22.59 -4.94
N LEU A 78 -12.32 22.28 -4.25
CA LEU A 78 -12.23 22.43 -2.79
C LEU A 78 -11.22 23.51 -2.35
N GLY A 79 -10.49 24.13 -3.28
CA GLY A 79 -9.41 25.06 -2.98
C GLY A 79 -8.07 24.34 -2.76
N ALA A 80 -6.96 25.07 -2.74
CA ALA A 80 -5.64 24.52 -2.39
C ALA A 80 -5.35 24.62 -0.88
N ASP A 81 -6.19 25.36 -0.14
CA ASP A 81 -5.91 25.77 1.22
C ASP A 81 -6.45 24.75 2.22
N LYS A 82 -5.55 23.87 2.66
CA LYS A 82 -5.52 23.34 4.02
C LYS A 82 -4.20 23.73 4.67
#